data_AF-A0A6L8UYA0-F1
#
_entry.id   AF-A0A6L8UYA0-F1
#
_cell.length_a   1.000
_cell.length_b   1.000
_cell.length_c   1.000
_cell.angle_alpha   90.00
_cell.angle_beta   90.00
_cell.angle_gamma   90.00
#
_symmetry.space_group_name_H-M   'P 1'
#
loop_
_entity.id
_entity.type
_entity.pdbx_description
1 polymer ?
#
loop_
_entity_poly.entity_id
_entity_poly.type
_entity_poly.pdbx_seq_one_letter_code
_entity_poly.pdbx_strand_id
1 'polypeptide(L)' 'MLALKTSCEREEVYQTLCDMGLDQIARWIMVLPEDRWEGMFLSTWPTLAKKCGYNR' A
#
# COMPACT_ATOMS: atom_id res chain seq x y z
N MET A 1 -7.82 -18.67 11.12
CA MET A 1 -6.87 -18.68 9.99
C MET A 1 -6.86 -17.29 9.39
N LEU A 2 -5.97 -16.41 9.84
CA LEU A 2 -5.85 -15.04 9.35
C LEU A 2 -4.35 -14.74 9.19
N ALA A 3 -4.00 -13.94 8.18
CA ALA A 3 -2.65 -13.47 7.82
C ALA A 3 -1.83 -14.33 6.83
N LEU A 4 -2.38 -14.54 5.63
CA LEU A 4 -1.60 -14.93 4.45
C LEU A 4 -1.89 -14.01 3.24
N LYS A 5 -2.42 -12.80 3.49
CA LYS A 5 -2.92 -11.88 2.45
C LYS A 5 -2.03 -10.67 2.16
N THR A 6 -0.98 -10.43 2.94
CA THR A 6 -0.25 -9.16 2.93
C THR A 6 0.64 -8.92 1.72
N SER A 7 1.19 -9.97 1.10
CA SER A 7 2.12 -9.79 -0.03
C SER A 7 1.39 -9.44 -1.34
N CYS A 8 0.25 -10.09 -1.61
CA CYS A 8 -0.56 -9.84 -2.82
C CYS A 8 -1.10 -8.40 -2.84
N GLU A 9 -1.65 -7.95 -1.71
CA GLU A 9 -2.29 -6.64 -1.64
C GLU A 9 -1.25 -5.49 -1.74
N ARG A 10 -0.02 -5.70 -1.22
CA ARG A 10 1.08 -4.73 -1.35
C ARG A 10 1.52 -4.53 -2.80
N GLU A 11 1.61 -5.61 -3.58
CA GLU A 11 1.93 -5.54 -5.00
C GLU A 11 0.83 -4.83 -5.79
N GLU A 12 -0.44 -5.07 -5.47
CA GLU A 12 -1.57 -4.35 -6.09
C GLU A 12 -1.52 -2.84 -5.80
N VAL A 13 -1.19 -2.44 -4.57
CA VAL A 13 -0.98 -1.02 -4.21
C VAL A 13 0.21 -0.45 -4.94
N TYR A 14 1.33 -1.18 -5.00
CA TYR A 14 2.51 -0.76 -5.74
C TYR A 14 2.18 -0.50 -7.21
N GLN A 15 1.48 -1.43 -7.86
CA GLN A 15 1.07 -1.32 -9.26
C GLN A 15 0.15 -0.11 -9.47
N THR A 16 -0.83 0.07 -8.60
CA THR A 16 -1.77 1.21 -8.64
C THR A 16 -1.03 2.54 -8.49
N LEU A 17 -0.06 2.61 -7.57
CA LEU A 17 0.75 3.81 -7.39
C LEU A 17 1.64 4.09 -8.60
N CYS A 18 2.24 3.07 -9.20
CA CYS A 18 3.00 3.22 -10.45
C CYS A 18 2.12 3.69 -11.61
N ASP A 19 0.90 3.14 -11.77
CA ASP A 19 -0.06 3.57 -12.81
C ASP A 19 -0.46 5.05 -12.65
N MET A 20 -0.54 5.52 -11.40
CA MET A 20 -0.79 6.92 -11.06
C MET A 20 0.44 7.83 -11.21
N GLY A 21 1.61 7.30 -11.58
CA GLY A 21 2.87 8.04 -11.66
C GLY A 21 3.48 8.39 -10.29
N LEU A 22 3.11 7.65 -9.25
CA LEU A 22 3.55 7.82 -7.86
C LEU A 22 4.66 6.82 -7.50
N ASP A 23 5.63 6.63 -8.40
CA ASP A 23 6.72 5.66 -8.24
C ASP A 23 7.52 5.84 -6.95
N GLN A 24 7.66 7.09 -6.47
CA GLN A 24 8.34 7.37 -5.20
C GLN A 24 7.59 6.80 -4.00
N ILE A 25 6.26 6.91 -3.99
CA ILE A 25 5.40 6.37 -2.93
C ILE A 25 5.36 4.84 -3.04
N ALA A 26 5.26 4.31 -4.27
CA ALA A 26 5.28 2.87 -4.53
C ALA A 26 6.56 2.22 -3.98
N ARG A 27 7.72 2.80 -4.26
CA ARG A 27 9.01 2.33 -3.71
C ARG A 27 9.09 2.47 -2.20
N TRP A 28 8.55 3.55 -1.63
CA TRP A 28 8.52 3.74 -0.19
C TRP A 28 7.77 2.61 0.53
N ILE A 29 6.62 2.20 -0.01
CA ILE A 29 5.83 1.08 0.52
C ILE A 29 6.58 -0.25 0.40
N MET A 30 7.29 -0.48 -0.70
CA MET A 30 8.12 -1.68 -0.90
C MET A 30 9.27 -1.81 0.11
N VAL A 31 9.82 -0.68 0.57
CA VAL A 31 10.90 -0.64 1.58
C VAL A 31 10.37 -0.89 3.00
N LEU A 32 9.07 -0.69 3.23
CA LEU A 32 8.48 -0.88 4.54
C LEU A 32 8.24 -2.36 4.88
N PRO A 33 8.25 -2.71 6.18
CA PRO A 33 7.90 -4.05 6.63
C PRO A 33 6.46 -4.41 6.24
N GLU A 34 6.25 -5.65 5.79
CA GLU A 34 4.92 -6.17 5.37
C GLU A 34 3.84 -6.04 6.45
N ASP A 35 4.24 -6.02 7.72
CA ASP A 35 3.34 -5.88 8.87
C ASP A 35 2.95 -4.43 9.19
N ARG A 36 3.66 -3.44 8.65
CA ARG A 36 3.49 -2.01 9.02
C ARG A 36 3.20 -1.08 7.87
N TRP A 37 3.48 -1.49 6.63
CA TRP A 37 3.29 -0.62 5.47
C TRP A 37 1.83 -0.16 5.32
N GLU A 38 0.84 -1.01 5.60
CA GLU A 38 -0.58 -0.66 5.48
C GLU A 38 -0.96 0.48 6.41
N GLY A 39 -0.61 0.37 7.70
CA GLY A 39 -0.87 1.42 8.69
C GLY A 39 -0.12 2.71 8.41
N MET A 40 1.13 2.61 7.96
CA MET A 40 1.93 3.75 7.51
C MET A 40 1.32 4.41 6.27
N PHE A 41 0.85 3.62 5.31
CA PHE A 41 0.24 4.09 4.07
C PHE A 41 -1.10 4.79 4.33
N LEU A 42 -1.96 4.20 5.14
CA LEU A 42 -3.22 4.80 5.59
C LEU A 42 -3.01 6.09 6.38
N SER A 43 -2.01 6.14 7.26
CA SER A 43 -1.73 7.32 8.09
C SER A 43 -1.06 8.44 7.31
N THR A 44 -0.19 8.12 6.35
CA THR A 44 0.57 9.12 5.58
C THR A 44 -0.25 9.62 4.39
N TRP A 45 -0.97 8.74 3.70
CA TRP A 45 -1.76 9.07 2.53
C TRP A 45 -3.16 8.44 2.57
N PRO A 46 -4.03 8.89 3.48
CA PRO A 46 -5.39 8.36 3.62
C PRO A 46 -6.22 8.48 2.33
N THR A 47 -5.99 9.51 1.52
CA THR A 47 -6.67 9.71 0.22
C THR A 47 -6.21 8.73 -0.86
N LEU A 48 -4.92 8.37 -0.88
CA LEU A 48 -4.38 7.35 -1.79
C LEU A 48 -4.78 5.94 -1.35
N ALA A 49 -4.75 5.69 -0.05
CA ALA A 49 -5.22 4.43 0.52
C ALA A 49 -6.68 4.16 0.14
N LYS A 50 -7.55 5.17 0.25
CA LYS A 50 -8.94 5.09 -0.25
C LYS A 50 -9.03 4.77 -1.74
N LYS A 51 -8.17 5.38 -2.57
CA LYS A 51 -8.12 5.08 -4.01
C LYS A 51 -7.65 3.65 -4.31
N CYS A 52 -6.78 3.11 -3.47
CA CYS A 52 -6.29 1.74 -3.57
C CYS A 52 -7.24 0.71 -2.93
N GLY A 53 -8.45 1.12 -2.51
CA GLY A 53 -9.44 0.22 -1.89
C GLY A 53 -9.31 0.02 -0.39
N TYR A 54 -8.34 0.67 0.26
CA TYR A 54 -8.18 0.64 1.72
C TYR A 54 -9.04 1.72 2.34
N ASN A 55 -10.26 1.32 2.71
CA ASN A 55 -11.20 2.16 3.43
C ASN A 55 -11.50 1.46 4.77
N ARG A 56 -10.73 1.80 5.81
CA ARG A 56 -11.03 1.39 7.18
C ARG A 56 -11.89 2.44 7.87
#